data_AF-A0A7S0HSF3-F1
#
_entry.id   AF-A0A7S0HSF3-F1
#
_cell.length_a   1.000
_cell.length_b   1.000
_cell.length_c   1.000
_cell.angle_alpha   90.00
_cell.angle_beta   90.00
_cell.angle_gamma   90.00
#
_symmetry.space_group_name_H-M   'P 1'
#
loop_
_entity.id
_entity.type
_entity.pdbx_description
1 polymer ?
#
loop_
_entity_poly.entity_id
_entity_poly.type
_entity_poly.pdbx_seq_one_letter_code
_entity_poly.pdbx_strand_id
1 'polypeptide(L)'
;NCDGENSAAGQGGLETRSIAMSADLHVTPTNTPICLLDAKEAFQGLTEDEKLYSYHLSVGCWAGALSCLTQTSPESPKFFLLLHKLFAADDVADLEKMCLENGVKQEDWDAFIQFCACFYGNMGNYLSFGDTKFVPRCSSEQIAKIMSLSSKGPELSEDWKQIADEIYDLSDLKKQFGLDGKGISTYYSPDITTAEIQVVQDFLTSQNMGDQAYNTRLFKATQN
;
A
#
# COMPACT_ATOMS: atom_id res chain seq x y z
N ASN A 1 -34.04 -50.60 20.20
CA ASN A 1 -35.11 -50.58 21.21
C ASN A 1 -34.42 -50.60 22.57
N CYS A 2 -34.01 -49.42 23.06
CA CYS A 2 -34.78 -48.53 23.97
C CYS A 2 -34.30 -48.82 25.41
N ASP A 3 -33.90 -47.91 26.29
CA ASP A 3 -33.83 -46.44 26.36
C ASP A 3 -32.99 -46.07 27.61
N GLY A 4 -32.62 -44.79 27.75
CA GLY A 4 -32.40 -44.10 29.03
C GLY A 4 -30.94 -43.95 29.48
N GLU A 5 -30.25 -42.87 29.12
CA GLU A 5 -30.12 -41.61 29.89
C GLU A 5 -29.26 -41.71 31.16
N ASN A 6 -28.08 -41.09 31.12
CA ASN A 6 -27.59 -40.33 32.27
C ASN A 6 -26.78 -39.11 31.81
N SER A 7 -27.10 -37.98 32.41
CA SER A 7 -26.63 -36.63 32.11
C SER A 7 -25.33 -36.30 32.84
N ALA A 8 -24.45 -35.55 32.17
CA ALA A 8 -23.44 -34.72 32.83
C ALA A 8 -23.18 -33.49 31.97
N ALA A 9 -23.78 -32.38 32.36
CA ALA A 9 -23.58 -31.07 31.75
C ALA A 9 -22.17 -30.55 32.10
N GLY A 10 -21.29 -30.50 31.10
CA GLY A 10 -20.07 -29.71 31.15
C GLY A 10 -20.34 -28.31 30.63
N GLN A 11 -20.46 -27.34 31.54
CA GLN A 11 -20.46 -25.91 31.20
C GLN A 11 -19.05 -25.50 30.76
N GLY A 12 -18.77 -25.61 29.46
CA GLY A 12 -17.63 -24.96 28.80
C GLY A 12 -18.10 -23.73 28.05
N GLY A 13 -18.48 -22.67 28.79
CA GLY A 13 -18.79 -21.38 28.19
C GLY A 13 -17.50 -20.71 27.72
N LEU A 14 -17.40 -20.51 26.40
CA LEU A 14 -16.30 -19.78 25.75
C LEU A 14 -16.04 -18.45 26.46
N GLU A 15 -14.89 -18.32 27.10
CA GLU A 15 -14.31 -17.00 27.33
C GLU A 15 -14.04 -16.39 25.95
N THR A 16 -14.88 -15.42 25.57
CA THR A 16 -14.55 -14.44 24.55
C THR A 16 -13.28 -13.72 25.01
N ARG A 17 -12.13 -14.24 24.59
CA ARG A 17 -10.89 -13.46 24.56
C ARG A 17 -11.18 -12.26 23.69
N SER A 18 -11.43 -11.13 24.33
CA SER A 18 -11.26 -9.82 23.73
C SER A 18 -9.87 -9.82 23.10
N ILE A 19 -9.82 -9.99 21.78
CA ILE A 19 -8.62 -9.66 21.03
C ILE A 19 -8.53 -8.15 21.20
N ALA A 20 -7.64 -7.71 22.08
CA ALA A 20 -7.20 -6.32 22.08
C ALA A 20 -6.83 -6.03 20.61
N MET A 21 -7.63 -5.20 19.93
CA MET A 21 -7.30 -4.75 18.58
C MET A 21 -5.97 -4.03 18.69
N SER A 22 -4.93 -4.73 18.25
CA SER A 22 -3.55 -4.42 18.58
C SER A 22 -3.16 -3.06 18.00
N ALA A 23 -2.42 -2.27 18.79
CA ALA A 23 -1.76 -1.04 18.35
C ALA A 23 -0.84 -1.24 17.12
N ASP A 24 -0.61 -2.50 16.70
CA ASP A 24 0.22 -2.86 15.54
C ASP A 24 -0.51 -2.94 14.18
N LEU A 25 -1.85 -2.85 14.11
CA LEU A 25 -2.57 -3.15 12.85
C LEU A 25 -2.22 -2.19 11.69
N HIS A 26 -1.94 -0.93 12.01
CA HIS A 26 -1.72 0.14 11.02
C HIS A 26 -0.26 0.58 10.91
N VAL A 27 0.67 -0.17 11.48
CA VAL A 27 2.11 0.10 11.36
C VAL A 27 2.76 -0.99 10.53
N THR A 28 3.82 -0.63 9.82
CA THR A 28 4.56 -1.55 8.95
C THR A 28 4.98 -2.81 9.72
N PRO A 29 4.70 -4.03 9.22
CA PRO A 29 5.10 -5.26 9.92
C PRO A 29 6.62 -5.42 9.93
N THR A 30 7.20 -5.74 11.11
CA THR A 30 8.66 -5.83 11.31
C THR A 30 9.30 -7.13 10.83
N ASN A 31 8.51 -8.19 10.63
CA ASN A 31 9.01 -9.52 10.30
C ASN A 31 8.45 -10.03 8.97
N THR A 32 8.21 -9.13 8.01
CA THR A 32 7.71 -9.51 6.69
C THR A 32 8.77 -10.32 5.95
N PRO A 33 8.52 -11.59 5.59
CA PRO A 33 9.48 -12.37 4.83
C PRO A 33 9.74 -11.73 3.46
N ILE A 34 11.01 -11.50 3.13
CA ILE A 34 11.42 -11.07 1.79
C ILE A 34 11.94 -12.31 1.06
N CYS A 35 11.23 -12.70 0.01
CA CYS A 35 11.58 -13.86 -0.80
C CYS A 35 12.03 -13.39 -2.19
N LEU A 36 13.25 -13.73 -2.57
CA LEU A 36 13.74 -13.49 -3.93
C LEU A 36 13.08 -14.50 -4.88
N LEU A 37 12.37 -14.00 -5.90
CA LEU A 37 11.85 -14.85 -6.96
C LEU A 37 13.02 -15.39 -7.78
N ASP A 38 13.29 -16.69 -7.67
CA ASP A 38 14.30 -17.35 -8.52
C ASP A 38 13.69 -17.72 -9.87
N ALA A 39 14.01 -16.92 -10.88
CA ALA A 39 13.64 -17.15 -12.27
C ALA A 39 14.85 -17.46 -13.15
N LYS A 40 16.04 -17.72 -12.57
CA LYS A 40 17.29 -17.78 -13.34
C LYS A 40 17.31 -18.94 -14.33
N GLU A 41 17.02 -20.15 -13.87
CA GLU A 41 17.02 -21.35 -14.72
C GLU A 41 15.95 -21.26 -15.81
N ALA A 42 14.74 -20.81 -15.44
CA ALA A 42 13.65 -20.60 -16.39
C ALA A 42 14.04 -19.59 -17.48
N PHE A 43 14.64 -18.46 -17.11
CA PHE A 43 15.07 -17.44 -18.06
C PHE A 43 16.23 -17.91 -18.96
N GLN A 44 17.15 -18.72 -18.43
CA GLN A 44 18.25 -19.30 -19.21
C GLN A 44 17.76 -20.32 -20.26
N GLY A 45 16.63 -20.99 -20.00
CA GLY A 45 16.01 -21.92 -20.93
C GLY A 45 15.33 -21.27 -22.14
N LEU A 46 15.14 -19.95 -22.14
CA LEU A 46 14.51 -19.21 -23.24
C LEU A 46 15.45 -19.06 -24.44
N THR A 47 14.89 -19.10 -25.64
CA THR A 47 15.55 -18.62 -26.86
C THR A 47 15.78 -17.10 -26.82
N GLU A 48 16.62 -16.57 -27.71
CA GLU A 48 16.86 -15.12 -27.76
C GLU A 48 15.60 -14.32 -28.09
N ASP A 49 14.75 -14.82 -28.99
CA ASP A 49 13.48 -14.17 -29.34
C ASP A 49 12.49 -14.16 -28.15
N GLU A 50 12.42 -15.26 -27.39
CA GLU A 50 11.60 -15.34 -26.18
C GLU A 50 12.11 -14.41 -25.08
N LYS A 51 13.43 -14.27 -24.92
CA LYS A 51 14.02 -13.29 -23.97
C LYS A 51 13.66 -11.87 -24.36
N LEU A 52 13.74 -11.51 -25.65
CA LEU A 52 13.35 -10.20 -26.15
C LEU A 52 11.85 -9.95 -25.93
N TYR A 53 11.00 -10.93 -26.21
CA TYR A 53 9.56 -10.86 -25.93
C TYR A 53 9.29 -10.64 -24.44
N SER A 54 9.86 -11.47 -23.56
CA SER A 54 9.72 -11.34 -22.11
C SER A 54 10.23 -10.01 -21.58
N TYR A 55 11.33 -9.49 -22.13
CA TYR A 55 11.86 -8.17 -21.78
C TYR A 55 10.84 -7.07 -22.10
N HIS A 56 10.37 -7.00 -23.34
CA HIS A 56 9.45 -5.94 -23.75
C HIS A 56 8.08 -6.06 -23.05
N LEU A 57 7.59 -7.29 -22.83
CA LEU A 57 6.39 -7.51 -22.02
C LEU A 57 6.57 -7.00 -20.60
N SER A 58 7.70 -7.32 -19.96
CA SER A 58 8.00 -6.88 -18.59
C SER A 58 8.09 -5.36 -18.48
N VAL A 59 8.73 -4.70 -19.45
CA VAL A 59 8.76 -3.21 -19.52
C VAL A 59 7.34 -2.65 -19.58
N GLY A 60 6.47 -3.24 -20.41
CA GLY A 60 5.06 -2.86 -20.50
C GLY A 60 4.31 -3.06 -19.18
N CYS A 61 4.49 -4.20 -18.52
CA CYS A 61 3.89 -4.49 -17.22
C CYS A 61 4.31 -3.47 -16.14
N TRP A 62 5.60 -3.17 -16.01
CA TRP A 62 6.10 -2.22 -15.02
C TRP A 62 5.68 -0.78 -15.31
N ALA A 63 5.58 -0.38 -16.59
CA ALA A 63 5.01 0.91 -16.96
C ALA A 63 3.52 1.00 -16.56
N GLY A 64 2.75 -0.07 -16.79
CA GLY A 64 1.34 -0.16 -16.39
C GLY A 64 1.14 -0.20 -14.88
N ALA A 65 2.05 -0.82 -14.13
CA ALA A 65 1.97 -0.96 -12.68
C ALA A 65 1.93 0.40 -11.96
N LEU A 66 2.51 1.46 -12.54
CA LEU A 66 2.43 2.82 -12.00
C LEU A 66 1.00 3.33 -11.86
N SER A 67 0.05 2.82 -12.66
CA SER A 67 -1.37 3.15 -12.50
C SER A 67 -1.94 2.72 -11.15
N CYS A 68 -1.44 1.61 -10.58
CA CYS A 68 -1.86 1.11 -9.28
C CYS A 68 -1.65 2.14 -8.18
N LEU A 69 -0.56 2.92 -8.22
CA LEU A 69 -0.31 4.00 -7.25
C LEU A 69 -1.50 4.98 -7.19
N THR A 70 -2.03 5.36 -8.35
CA THR A 70 -3.18 6.29 -8.45
C THR A 70 -4.52 5.65 -8.13
N GLN A 71 -4.57 4.31 -8.12
CA GLN A 71 -5.74 3.49 -7.75
C GLN A 71 -5.71 3.05 -6.28
N THR A 72 -4.58 3.22 -5.58
CA THR A 72 -4.43 2.91 -4.16
C THR A 72 -4.86 4.10 -3.30
N SER A 73 -4.10 5.21 -3.34
CA SER A 73 -4.35 6.38 -2.49
C SER A 73 -3.87 7.67 -3.15
N PRO A 74 -4.45 8.84 -2.80
CA PRO A 74 -4.02 10.13 -3.36
C PRO A 74 -2.53 10.43 -3.14
N GLU A 75 -1.96 9.99 -2.02
CA GLU A 75 -0.57 10.25 -1.61
C GLU A 75 0.44 9.28 -2.24
N SER A 76 0.02 8.08 -2.63
CA SER A 76 0.92 7.02 -3.13
C SER A 76 1.79 7.45 -4.33
N PRO A 77 1.27 8.11 -5.39
CA PRO A 77 2.10 8.52 -6.53
C PRO A 77 3.23 9.48 -6.13
N LYS A 78 2.96 10.40 -5.21
CA LYS A 78 3.93 11.40 -4.78
C LYS A 78 4.99 10.81 -3.86
N PHE A 79 4.60 9.89 -2.97
CA PHE A 79 5.55 9.15 -2.15
C PHE A 79 6.44 8.22 -3.00
N PHE A 80 5.88 7.54 -4.00
CA PHE A 80 6.67 6.76 -4.96
C PHE A 80 7.73 7.62 -5.66
N LEU A 81 7.36 8.81 -6.13
CA LEU A 81 8.29 9.72 -6.77
C LEU A 81 9.39 10.20 -5.82
N LEU A 82 9.04 10.51 -4.56
CA LEU A 82 10.03 10.86 -3.53
C LEU A 82 11.04 9.73 -3.31
N LEU A 83 10.59 8.49 -3.16
CA LEU A 83 11.48 7.33 -3.01
C LEU A 83 12.34 7.11 -4.26
N HIS A 84 11.74 7.25 -5.45
CA HIS A 84 12.47 7.13 -6.71
C HIS A 84 13.57 8.18 -6.83
N LYS A 85 13.30 9.43 -6.45
CA LYS A 85 14.32 10.50 -6.43
C LYS A 85 15.43 10.22 -5.42
N LEU A 86 15.08 9.71 -4.23
CA LEU A 86 16.02 9.37 -3.16
C LEU A 86 16.99 8.27 -3.61
N PHE A 87 16.45 7.10 -3.98
CA PHE A 87 17.27 5.93 -4.30
C PHE A 87 17.90 5.97 -5.70
N ALA A 88 17.48 6.90 -6.57
CA ALA A 88 18.22 7.22 -7.79
C ALA A 88 19.40 8.17 -7.56
N ALA A 89 19.36 8.97 -6.48
CA ALA A 89 20.41 9.92 -6.15
C ALA A 89 21.51 9.30 -5.29
N ASP A 90 21.13 8.46 -4.33
CA ASP A 90 22.05 7.84 -3.38
C ASP A 90 21.87 6.32 -3.36
N ASP A 91 22.98 5.59 -3.32
CA ASP A 91 22.96 4.15 -3.05
C ASP A 91 22.45 3.90 -1.62
N VAL A 92 21.68 2.82 -1.44
CA VAL A 92 21.02 2.50 -0.17
C VAL A 92 22.04 2.31 0.96
N ALA A 93 23.16 1.62 0.71
CA ALA A 93 24.16 1.33 1.73
C ALA A 93 24.99 2.58 2.08
N ASP A 94 25.29 3.41 1.09
CA ASP A 94 25.99 4.69 1.33
C ASP A 94 25.11 5.67 2.11
N LEU A 95 23.82 5.76 1.75
CA LEU A 95 22.85 6.59 2.46
C LEU A 95 22.63 6.09 3.90
N GLU A 96 22.55 4.77 4.11
CA GLU A 96 22.48 4.16 5.45
C GLU A 96 23.66 4.64 6.30
N LYS A 97 24.88 4.41 5.81
CA LYS A 97 26.10 4.80 6.51
C LYS A 97 26.09 6.27 6.88
N MET A 98 25.72 7.13 5.93
CA MET A 98 25.62 8.57 6.14
C MET A 98 24.59 8.93 7.21
N CYS A 99 23.43 8.26 7.21
CA CYS A 99 22.39 8.45 8.22
C CYS A 99 22.90 8.08 9.62
N LEU A 100 23.56 6.93 9.75
CA LEU A 100 24.10 6.43 11.02
C LEU A 100 25.20 7.37 11.56
N GLU A 101 26.13 7.80 10.71
CA GLU A 101 27.19 8.75 11.08
C GLU A 101 26.64 10.11 11.55
N ASN A 102 25.45 10.48 11.08
CA ASN A 102 24.76 11.72 11.48
C ASN A 102 23.67 11.50 12.54
N GLY A 103 23.71 10.36 13.25
CA GLY A 103 22.90 10.10 14.44
C GLY A 103 21.45 9.74 14.15
N VAL A 104 21.13 9.18 12.97
CA VAL A 104 19.94 8.34 12.79
C VAL A 104 20.25 6.99 13.45
N LYS A 105 19.31 6.41 14.20
CA LYS A 105 19.51 5.09 14.80
C LYS A 105 19.31 4.00 13.75
N GLN A 106 19.99 2.87 13.91
CA GLN A 106 19.77 1.69 13.05
C GLN A 106 18.29 1.30 13.01
N GLU A 107 17.61 1.30 14.15
CA GLU A 107 16.18 0.96 14.26
C GLU A 107 15.28 1.89 13.42
N ASP A 108 15.60 3.19 13.35
CA ASP A 108 14.83 4.17 12.57
C ASP A 108 15.08 4.02 11.07
N TRP A 109 16.33 3.72 10.69
CA TRP A 109 16.71 3.41 9.33
C TRP A 109 16.03 2.12 8.84
N ASP A 110 16.13 1.05 9.62
CA ASP A 110 15.51 -0.25 9.31
C ASP A 110 13.99 -0.11 9.18
N ALA A 111 13.36 0.66 10.09
CA ALA A 111 11.93 0.95 10.02
C ALA A 111 11.53 1.71 8.74
N PHE A 112 12.35 2.66 8.29
CA PHE A 112 12.13 3.40 7.05
C PHE A 112 12.29 2.48 5.82
N ILE A 113 13.36 1.69 5.76
CA ILE A 113 13.61 0.76 4.65
C ILE A 113 12.53 -0.33 4.58
N GLN A 114 12.10 -0.87 5.73
CA GLN A 114 11.00 -1.83 5.80
C GLN A 114 9.70 -1.22 5.25
N PHE A 115 9.40 0.05 5.59
CA PHE A 115 8.23 0.75 5.04
C PHE A 115 8.34 0.93 3.54
N CYS A 116 9.50 1.33 3.02
CA CYS A 116 9.73 1.47 1.59
C CYS A 116 9.55 0.14 0.84
N ALA A 117 10.10 -0.95 1.38
CA ALA A 117 9.94 -2.29 0.80
C ALA A 117 8.47 -2.73 0.80
N CYS A 118 7.74 -2.50 1.90
CA CYS A 118 6.31 -2.80 1.99
C CYS A 118 5.49 -1.95 0.99
N PHE A 119 5.82 -0.66 0.87
CA PHE A 119 5.19 0.26 -0.08
C PHE A 119 5.38 -0.19 -1.52
N TYR A 120 6.61 -0.52 -1.93
CA TYR A 120 6.88 -1.04 -3.28
C TYR A 120 6.19 -2.39 -3.52
N GLY A 121 6.19 -3.28 -2.53
CA GLY A 121 5.53 -4.59 -2.64
C GLY A 121 4.01 -4.50 -2.83
N ASN A 122 3.38 -3.41 -2.37
CA ASN A 122 1.94 -3.19 -2.51
C ASN A 122 1.57 -2.11 -3.55
N MET A 123 2.54 -1.47 -4.19
CA MET A 123 2.32 -0.30 -5.07
C MET A 123 1.46 0.78 -4.39
N GLY A 124 1.78 1.07 -3.13
CA GLY A 124 1.09 2.08 -2.32
C GLY A 124 1.15 1.78 -0.82
N ASN A 125 0.54 2.66 -0.02
CA ASN A 125 0.58 2.61 1.46
C ASN A 125 -0.62 1.87 2.11
N TYR A 126 -1.26 0.96 1.35
CA TYR A 126 -2.30 0.06 1.84
C TYR A 126 -1.92 -1.37 1.49
N LEU A 127 -2.17 -2.31 2.40
CA LEU A 127 -1.88 -3.71 2.16
C LEU A 127 -2.82 -4.26 1.08
N SER A 128 -2.25 -4.81 0.02
CA SER A 128 -2.98 -5.50 -1.06
C SER A 128 -3.78 -6.70 -0.55
N PHE A 129 -3.34 -7.31 0.55
CA PHE A 129 -4.10 -8.30 1.29
C PHE A 129 -4.56 -7.70 2.62
N GLY A 130 -5.86 -7.40 2.70
CA GLY A 130 -6.50 -6.87 3.91
C GLY A 130 -6.90 -5.40 3.83
N ASP A 131 -6.63 -4.71 2.71
CA ASP A 131 -7.15 -3.36 2.39
C ASP A 131 -6.94 -2.33 3.51
N THR A 132 -5.84 -2.47 4.25
CA THR A 132 -5.57 -1.73 5.48
C THR A 132 -4.39 -0.80 5.28
N LYS A 133 -4.52 0.47 5.69
CA LYS A 133 -3.42 1.43 5.66
C LYS A 133 -2.32 1.01 6.63
N PHE A 134 -1.07 1.17 6.21
CA PHE A 134 0.09 1.01 7.07
C PHE A 134 1.00 2.24 7.02
N VAL A 135 1.59 2.59 8.15
CA VAL A 135 2.48 3.75 8.31
C VAL A 135 3.89 3.31 8.74
N PRO A 136 4.93 4.14 8.54
CA PRO A 136 6.27 3.84 9.03
C PRO A 136 6.30 3.73 10.55
N ARG A 137 7.18 2.88 11.08
CA ARG A 137 7.39 2.76 12.54
C ARG A 137 8.27 3.87 13.12
N CYS A 138 9.19 4.41 12.32
CA CYS A 138 9.95 5.59 12.70
C CYS A 138 9.09 6.84 12.63
N SER A 139 9.50 7.90 13.33
CA SER A 139 8.75 9.15 13.34
C SER A 139 8.93 9.94 12.03
N SER A 140 7.98 10.83 11.74
CA SER A 140 8.05 11.70 10.56
C SER A 140 9.32 12.57 10.56
N GLU A 141 9.79 12.98 11.75
CA GLU A 141 11.02 13.75 11.93
C GLU A 141 12.27 12.94 11.57
N GLN A 142 12.28 11.62 11.85
CA GLN A 142 13.40 10.77 11.45
C GLN A 142 13.44 10.60 9.93
N ILE A 143 12.28 10.41 9.28
CA ILE A 143 12.23 10.37 7.81
C ILE A 143 12.67 11.72 7.23
N ALA A 144 12.22 12.84 7.79
CA ALA A 144 12.66 14.17 7.36
C ALA A 144 14.18 14.34 7.49
N LYS A 145 14.77 13.82 8.58
CA LYS A 145 16.22 13.80 8.77
C LYS A 145 16.93 12.96 7.72
N ILE A 146 16.44 11.75 7.43
CA ILE A 146 16.97 10.89 6.36
C ILE A 146 16.92 11.62 5.01
N MET A 147 15.77 12.23 4.67
CA MET A 147 15.63 13.03 3.45
C MET A 147 16.66 14.16 3.38
N SER A 148 16.88 14.88 4.49
CA SER A 148 17.82 16.00 4.53
C SER A 148 19.28 15.61 4.32
N LEU A 149 19.62 14.35 4.61
CA LEU A 149 20.99 13.82 4.49
C LEU A 149 21.31 13.37 3.06
N SER A 150 20.31 12.96 2.28
CA SER A 150 20.49 12.65 0.85
C SER A 150 21.26 13.74 0.08
N SER A 151 21.95 13.35 -0.99
CA SER A 151 22.56 14.31 -1.93
C SER A 151 21.56 15.28 -2.57
N LYS A 152 20.25 14.96 -2.56
CA LYS A 152 19.14 15.85 -2.96
C LYS A 152 18.36 16.43 -1.78
N GLY A 153 18.99 16.54 -0.61
CA GLY A 153 18.32 16.84 0.65
C GLY A 153 17.34 18.02 0.65
N PRO A 154 17.68 19.20 0.09
CA PRO A 154 16.75 20.33 0.04
C PRO A 154 15.44 20.04 -0.70
N GLU A 155 15.51 19.36 -1.86
CA GLU A 155 14.34 19.00 -2.67
C GLU A 155 13.51 17.94 -1.96
N LEU A 156 14.15 16.86 -1.50
CA LEU A 156 13.46 15.75 -0.84
C LEU A 156 12.82 16.15 0.49
N SER A 157 13.46 17.05 1.24
CA SER A 157 12.89 17.59 2.48
C SER A 157 11.62 18.38 2.22
N GLU A 158 11.57 19.12 1.11
CA GLU A 158 10.37 19.88 0.74
C GLU A 158 9.26 18.97 0.22
N ASP A 159 9.61 18.00 -0.64
CA ASP A 159 8.66 17.00 -1.10
C ASP A 159 8.06 16.20 0.07
N TRP A 160 8.87 15.83 1.07
CA TRP A 160 8.42 15.11 2.27
C TRP A 160 7.44 15.92 3.10
N LYS A 161 7.71 17.19 3.38
CA LYS A 161 6.79 18.06 4.15
C LYS A 161 5.39 18.10 3.55
N GLN A 162 5.29 18.06 2.24
CA GLN A 162 4.00 18.15 1.55
C GLN A 162 3.19 16.84 1.57
N ILE A 163 3.76 15.73 2.06
CA ILE A 163 3.09 14.42 2.09
C ILE A 163 3.15 13.70 3.43
N ALA A 164 4.02 14.13 4.35
CA ALA A 164 4.25 13.47 5.62
C ALA A 164 2.94 13.28 6.40
N ASP A 165 2.12 14.32 6.50
CA ASP A 165 0.83 14.26 7.19
C ASP A 165 -0.07 13.18 6.59
N GLU A 166 -0.15 13.12 5.26
CA GLU A 166 -0.95 12.11 4.55
C GLU A 166 -0.42 10.69 4.76
N ILE A 167 0.90 10.49 4.80
CA ILE A 167 1.50 9.17 5.06
C ILE A 167 1.16 8.66 6.46
N TYR A 168 1.17 9.53 7.47
CA TYR A 168 0.88 9.17 8.87
C TYR A 168 -0.59 9.32 9.28
N ASP A 169 -1.47 9.84 8.41
CA ASP A 169 -2.88 10.04 8.72
C ASP A 169 -3.61 8.69 8.89
N LEU A 170 -3.97 8.41 10.15
CA LEU A 170 -4.79 7.28 10.59
C LEU A 170 -6.16 7.74 11.13
N SER A 171 -6.73 8.78 10.55
CA SER A 171 -8.16 9.10 10.72
C SER A 171 -9.03 7.91 10.31
N ASP A 172 -10.21 7.78 10.92
CA ASP A 172 -11.05 6.58 10.78
C ASP A 172 -11.39 6.25 9.31
N LEU A 173 -11.55 7.26 8.47
CA LEU A 173 -11.81 7.08 7.03
C LEU A 173 -10.61 6.54 6.26
N LYS A 174 -9.37 6.83 6.69
CA LYS A 174 -8.15 6.43 5.96
C LYS A 174 -7.54 5.12 6.46
N LYS A 175 -8.15 4.45 7.44
CA LYS A 175 -7.62 3.18 7.97
C LYS A 175 -7.77 2.02 6.99
N GLN A 176 -8.74 2.10 6.07
CA GLN A 176 -9.09 1.02 5.16
C GLN A 176 -9.75 1.54 3.89
N PHE A 177 -9.86 0.67 2.87
CA PHE A 177 -10.71 0.95 1.73
C PHE A 177 -12.20 0.81 2.06
N GLY A 178 -13.02 1.62 1.40
CA GLY A 178 -14.46 1.58 1.60
C GLY A 178 -15.24 2.62 0.83
N LEU A 179 -16.56 2.45 0.86
CA LEU A 179 -17.57 3.37 0.33
C LEU A 179 -18.54 3.76 1.45
N ASP A 180 -19.42 4.72 1.16
CA ASP A 180 -20.45 5.19 2.12
C ASP A 180 -19.86 5.63 3.47
N GLY A 181 -18.72 6.33 3.43
CA GLY A 181 -18.04 6.85 4.64
C GLY A 181 -17.40 5.77 5.53
N LYS A 182 -17.14 4.57 5.01
CA LYS A 182 -16.51 3.47 5.76
C LYS A 182 -15.01 3.29 5.46
N GLY A 183 -14.47 4.10 4.57
CA GLY A 183 -13.09 4.03 4.11
C GLY A 183 -12.83 5.03 3.00
N ILE A 184 -11.66 4.94 2.36
CA ILE A 184 -11.37 5.69 1.14
C ILE A 184 -11.48 4.80 -0.10
N SER A 185 -11.64 5.44 -1.26
CA SER A 185 -11.42 4.85 -2.56
C SER A 185 -10.91 5.94 -3.51
N THR A 186 -10.02 5.58 -4.44
CA THR A 186 -9.59 6.48 -5.53
C THR A 186 -10.21 6.11 -6.87
N TYR A 187 -11.06 5.07 -6.90
CA TYR A 187 -11.93 4.75 -8.03
C TYR A 187 -13.13 5.67 -8.11
N TYR A 188 -13.54 6.22 -6.97
CA TYR A 188 -14.71 7.07 -6.83
C TYR A 188 -14.37 8.37 -6.10
N SER A 189 -15.17 9.43 -6.30
CA SER A 189 -15.00 10.67 -5.51
C SER A 189 -15.34 10.45 -4.02
N PRO A 190 -14.75 11.20 -3.07
CA PRO A 190 -14.96 10.95 -1.63
C PRO A 190 -16.42 11.05 -1.14
N ASP A 191 -17.26 11.81 -1.85
CA ASP A 191 -18.64 12.15 -1.48
C ASP A 191 -19.70 11.28 -2.16
N ILE A 192 -19.28 10.30 -2.97
CA ILE A 192 -20.19 9.44 -3.72
C ILE A 192 -20.74 8.30 -2.86
N THR A 193 -21.99 7.93 -3.15
CA THR A 193 -22.68 6.84 -2.47
C THR A 193 -22.79 5.60 -3.36
N THR A 194 -22.95 4.43 -2.75
CA THR A 194 -23.22 3.17 -3.46
C THR A 194 -24.49 3.26 -4.32
N ALA A 195 -25.50 4.02 -3.88
CA ALA A 195 -26.70 4.28 -4.67
C ALA A 195 -26.40 5.06 -5.96
N GLU A 196 -25.56 6.09 -5.90
CA GLU A 196 -25.13 6.86 -7.08
C GLU A 196 -24.25 6.03 -8.01
N ILE A 197 -23.36 5.19 -7.46
CA ILE A 197 -22.57 4.22 -8.23
C ILE A 197 -23.50 3.28 -8.99
N GLN A 198 -24.55 2.77 -8.35
CA GLN A 198 -25.52 1.88 -8.99
C GLN A 198 -26.25 2.56 -10.15
N VAL A 199 -26.62 3.84 -10.01
CA VAL A 199 -27.26 4.59 -11.11
C VAL A 199 -26.35 4.64 -12.35
N VAL A 200 -25.05 4.89 -12.15
CA VAL A 200 -24.09 4.92 -13.26
C VAL A 200 -23.86 3.51 -13.82
N GLN A 201 -23.82 2.49 -12.96
CA GLN A 201 -23.71 1.10 -13.40
C GLN A 201 -24.89 0.65 -14.26
N ASP A 202 -26.11 1.03 -13.88
CA ASP A 202 -27.34 0.76 -14.65
C ASP A 202 -27.29 1.49 -16.00
N PHE A 203 -26.82 2.74 -16.00
CA PHE A 203 -26.59 3.51 -17.23
C PHE A 203 -25.59 2.81 -18.15
N LEU A 204 -24.40 2.44 -17.65
CA LEU A 204 -23.39 1.71 -18.45
C LEU A 204 -23.98 0.41 -19.01
N THR A 205 -24.73 -0.33 -18.21
CA THR A 205 -25.42 -1.56 -18.65
C THR A 205 -26.40 -1.29 -19.79
N SER A 206 -27.21 -0.23 -19.69
CA SER A 206 -28.13 0.18 -20.76
C SER A 206 -27.43 0.56 -22.08
N GLN A 207 -26.17 0.98 -22.00
CA GLN A 207 -25.34 1.31 -23.16
C GLN A 207 -24.55 0.09 -23.69
N ASN A 208 -24.82 -1.12 -23.18
CA ASN A 208 -24.01 -2.33 -23.44
C ASN A 208 -22.54 -2.19 -23.02
N MET A 209 -22.29 -1.36 -22.00
CA MET A 209 -21.00 -1.10 -21.37
C MET A 209 -20.96 -1.60 -19.91
N GLY A 210 -21.99 -2.31 -19.44
CA GLY A 210 -22.09 -2.79 -18.05
C GLY A 210 -20.91 -3.66 -17.63
N ASP A 211 -20.47 -4.53 -18.54
CA ASP A 211 -19.28 -5.39 -18.37
C ASP A 211 -17.96 -4.64 -18.66
N GLN A 212 -17.99 -3.33 -18.92
CA GLN A 212 -16.82 -2.55 -19.33
C GLN A 212 -16.34 -1.56 -18.26
N ALA A 213 -16.91 -1.60 -17.05
CA ALA A 213 -16.46 -0.72 -15.96
C ALA A 213 -15.00 -0.99 -15.52
N TYR A 214 -14.39 -2.09 -15.96
CA TYR A 214 -13.03 -2.53 -15.59
C TYR A 214 -11.93 -1.47 -15.78
N ASN A 215 -12.04 -0.60 -16.78
CA ASN A 215 -11.05 0.44 -17.08
C ASN A 215 -11.58 1.86 -16.81
N THR A 216 -12.57 1.99 -15.92
CA THR A 216 -13.24 3.26 -15.64
C THR A 216 -13.05 3.71 -14.19
N ARG A 217 -13.25 5.00 -13.95
CA ARG A 217 -13.39 5.62 -12.63
C ARG A 217 -14.54 6.62 -12.68
N LEU A 218 -15.18 6.88 -11.53
CA LEU A 218 -16.38 7.71 -11.46
C LEU A 218 -16.17 8.89 -10.51
N PHE A 219 -16.24 10.10 -11.06
CA PHE A 219 -16.07 11.33 -10.29
C PHE A 219 -17.36 12.13 -10.30
N LYS A 220 -17.89 12.43 -9.11
CA LYS A 220 -18.97 13.38 -8.94
C LYS A 220 -18.39 14.80 -8.93
N ALA A 221 -18.95 15.67 -9.77
CA ALA A 221 -18.60 17.08 -9.81
C ALA A 221 -19.82 17.91 -9.40
N THR A 222 -19.66 18.78 -8.41
CA THR A 222 -20.62 19.86 -8.14
C THR A 222 -20.41 20.96 -9.17
N GLN A 223 -21.45 21.32 -9.92
CA GLN A 223 -21.43 22.56 -10.69
C GLN A 223 -21.49 23.72 -9.69
N ASN A 224 -20.41 24.52 -9.66
CA ASN A 224 -20.45 25.86 -9.06
C ASN A 224 -21.15 26.84 -10.00
#